data_AF-A0A2W4IZ73-F1
#
_entry.id   AF-A0A2W4IZ73-F1
#
_cell.length_a   1.000
_cell.length_b   1.000
_cell.length_c   1.000
_cell.angle_alpha   90.00
_cell.angle_beta   90.00
_cell.angle_gamma   90.00
#
_symmetry.space_group_name_H-M   'P 1'
#
loop_
_entity.id
_entity.type
_entity.pdbx_description
1 polymer ?
#
loop_
_entity_poly.entity_id
_entity_poly.type
_entity_poly.pdbx_seq_one_letter_code
_entity_poly.pdbx_strand_id
1 'polypeptide(L)'
;MLQADSDQLIGKQPGRMTGTRLSMLGLAFDGIVDLPTADGTIRVLQFSMNRATTTNFELRTPHSHGVTTAIKSRELTVAGNVTFHTNRFSGKFGGLIPLELTPDSPELLLALVELLEQLPDSIPVEFTDVDISLVHISCDTLKANLRV
;
A
#
# COMPACT_ATOMS: atom_id res chain seq x y z
N MET A 1 -5.93 -18.22 -10.74
CA MET A 1 -6.51 -17.25 -9.80
C MET A 1 -5.68 -17.36 -8.53
N LEU A 2 -4.82 -16.38 -8.23
CA LEU A 2 -4.08 -16.36 -6.97
C LEU A 2 -5.03 -15.79 -5.92
N GLN A 3 -5.73 -16.67 -5.19
CA GLN A 3 -6.35 -16.29 -3.94
C GLN A 3 -5.22 -16.05 -2.94
N ALA A 4 -5.16 -14.84 -2.36
CA ALA A 4 -4.37 -14.61 -1.18
C ALA A 4 -5.12 -15.28 -0.02
N ASP A 5 -4.63 -16.45 0.39
CA ASP A 5 -5.17 -17.21 1.53
C ASP A 5 -5.16 -16.34 2.78
N SER A 6 -6.31 -16.24 3.42
CA SER A 6 -6.61 -15.43 4.62
C SER A 6 -5.90 -15.92 5.90
N ASP A 7 -4.89 -16.78 5.78
CA ASP A 7 -4.14 -17.40 6.89
C ASP A 7 -2.62 -17.19 6.72
N GLN A 8 -2.21 -16.30 5.81
CA GLN A 8 -0.81 -16.00 5.57
C GLN A 8 -0.26 -15.17 6.74
N LEU A 9 0.49 -15.83 7.63
CA LEU A 9 1.35 -15.17 8.60
C LEU A 9 2.07 -14.00 7.90
N ILE A 10 1.83 -12.78 8.40
CA ILE A 10 2.51 -11.59 7.94
C ILE A 10 4.01 -11.88 7.94
N GLY A 11 4.64 -11.74 6.77
CA GLY A 11 6.07 -12.01 6.63
C GLY A 11 6.85 -11.22 7.67
N LYS A 12 7.90 -11.83 8.24
CA LYS A 12 8.73 -11.22 9.31
C LYS A 12 9.20 -9.80 8.99
N GLN A 13 9.34 -9.48 7.71
CA GLN A 13 9.74 -8.18 7.20
C GLN A 13 8.74 -7.70 6.14
N PRO A 14 8.37 -6.40 6.16
CA PRO A 14 7.54 -5.82 5.10
C PRO A 14 8.18 -5.99 3.72
N GLY A 15 7.35 -6.17 2.70
CA GLY A 15 7.79 -6.03 1.31
C GLY A 15 8.03 -4.56 0.98
N ARG A 16 8.94 -4.28 0.05
CA ARG A 16 9.13 -2.94 -0.51
C ARG A 16 8.37 -2.83 -1.82
N MET A 17 7.31 -2.02 -1.83
CA MET A 17 6.52 -1.68 -3.01
C MET A 17 6.96 -0.32 -3.56
N THR A 18 7.31 -0.26 -4.84
CA THR A 18 7.66 0.99 -5.53
C THR A 18 6.84 1.19 -6.79
N GLY A 19 6.69 2.43 -7.21
CA GLY A 19 6.01 2.81 -8.45
C GLY A 19 6.26 4.27 -8.81
N THR A 20 6.06 4.62 -10.08
CA THR A 20 6.21 6.02 -10.52
C THR A 20 4.95 6.83 -10.28
N ARG A 21 3.78 6.19 -10.27
CA ARG A 21 2.47 6.80 -9.99
C ARG A 21 1.59 5.79 -9.26
N LEU A 22 0.83 6.26 -8.28
CA LEU A 22 -0.18 5.50 -7.55
C LEU A 22 -1.46 6.33 -7.51
N SER A 23 -2.51 5.80 -8.14
CA SER A 23 -3.86 6.37 -8.16
C SER A 23 -4.76 5.54 -7.25
N MET A 24 -5.39 6.16 -6.25
CA MET A 24 -6.23 5.48 -5.26
C MET A 24 -7.62 6.10 -5.24
N LEU A 25 -8.65 5.30 -5.54
CA LEU A 25 -10.04 5.73 -5.62
C LEU A 25 -10.82 5.31 -4.37
N GLY A 26 -11.55 6.26 -3.77
CA GLY A 26 -12.28 6.05 -2.52
C GLY A 26 -11.36 5.72 -1.34
N LEU A 27 -10.19 6.38 -1.27
CA LEU A 27 -9.21 6.16 -0.22
C LEU A 27 -9.76 6.66 1.13
N ALA A 28 -9.76 5.79 2.13
CA ALA A 28 -10.06 6.13 3.50
C ALA A 28 -8.94 5.62 4.43
N PHE A 29 -8.68 6.36 5.49
CA PHE A 29 -7.80 5.94 6.57
C PHE A 29 -8.64 5.29 7.69
N ASP A 30 -8.36 4.03 7.98
CA ASP A 30 -9.16 3.25 8.95
C ASP A 30 -8.54 3.26 10.36
N GLY A 31 -7.31 3.75 10.49
CA GLY A 31 -6.61 3.84 11.77
C GLY A 31 -5.24 3.17 11.79
N ILE A 32 -4.70 3.05 13.00
CA ILE A 32 -3.43 2.38 13.27
C ILE A 32 -3.75 1.07 13.98
N VAL A 33 -3.23 -0.05 13.46
CA VAL A 33 -3.49 -1.38 13.99
C VAL A 33 -2.18 -2.13 14.23
N ASP A 34 -2.19 -3.04 15.19
CA ASP A 34 -1.08 -3.96 15.45
C ASP A 34 -1.40 -5.32 14.82
N LEU A 35 -0.62 -5.72 13.81
CA LEU A 35 -0.77 -7.02 13.14
C LEU A 35 0.15 -8.06 13.76
N PRO A 36 -0.33 -9.30 14.00
CA PRO A 36 0.52 -10.38 14.47
C PRO A 36 1.50 -10.83 13.38
N THR A 37 2.73 -11.09 13.78
CA THR A 37 3.81 -11.65 12.97
C THR A 37 4.37 -12.89 13.66
N ALA A 38 5.22 -13.65 12.97
CA ALA A 38 5.86 -14.83 13.56
C ALA A 38 6.71 -14.53 14.82
N ASP A 39 7.22 -13.30 14.99
CA ASP A 39 8.14 -12.93 16.07
C ASP A 39 7.58 -11.85 17.03
N GLY A 40 6.31 -11.45 16.90
CA GLY A 40 5.71 -10.37 17.69
C GLY A 40 4.60 -9.64 16.94
N THR A 41 4.41 -8.35 17.17
CA THR A 41 3.48 -7.51 16.41
C THR A 41 4.21 -6.46 15.57
N ILE A 42 3.58 -6.06 14.46
CA ILE A 42 4.00 -4.91 13.66
C ILE A 42 2.89 -3.88 13.64
N ARG A 43 3.22 -2.65 14.04
CA ARG A 43 2.31 -1.51 14.02
C ARG A 43 2.23 -0.94 12.62
N VAL A 44 1.02 -0.75 12.10
CA VAL A 44 0.78 -0.33 10.71
C VAL A 44 -0.34 0.69 10.60
N LEU A 45 -0.26 1.52 9.57
CA LEU A 45 -1.36 2.30 9.04
C LEU A 45 -2.26 1.37 8.24
N GLN A 46 -3.58 1.45 8.47
CA GLN A 46 -4.59 0.75 7.70
C GLN A 46 -5.37 1.75 6.83
N PHE A 47 -5.51 1.40 5.55
CA PHE A 47 -6.35 2.13 4.61
C PHE A 47 -7.34 1.17 3.94
N SER A 48 -8.53 1.68 3.65
CA SER A 48 -9.50 1.03 2.78
C SER A 48 -9.66 1.83 1.49
N MET A 49 -9.94 1.14 0.38
CA MET A 49 -10.19 1.79 -0.91
C MET A 49 -10.95 0.89 -1.88
N ASN A 50 -11.56 1.48 -2.91
CA ASN A 50 -12.26 0.75 -3.97
C ASN A 50 -11.31 0.21 -5.04
N ARG A 51 -10.24 0.96 -5.31
CA ARG A 51 -9.26 0.64 -6.35
C ARG A 51 -7.94 1.36 -6.10
N ALA A 52 -6.84 0.67 -6.35
CA ALA A 52 -5.54 1.29 -6.53
C ALA A 52 -4.88 0.82 -7.82
N THR A 53 -4.34 1.76 -8.59
CA THR A 53 -3.56 1.49 -9.80
C THR A 53 -2.15 2.06 -9.65
N THR A 54 -1.15 1.20 -9.73
CA THR A 54 0.27 1.53 -9.61
C THR A 54 0.97 1.36 -10.95
N THR A 55 1.56 2.45 -11.46
CA THR A 55 2.37 2.45 -12.69
C THR A 55 3.84 2.13 -12.37
N ASN A 56 4.48 1.34 -13.23
CA ASN A 56 5.84 0.81 -13.05
C ASN A 56 6.00 0.11 -11.70
N PHE A 57 5.02 -0.73 -11.36
CA PHE A 57 4.96 -1.45 -10.10
C PHE A 57 6.13 -2.43 -9.97
N GLU A 58 6.76 -2.39 -8.80
CA GLU A 58 7.71 -3.39 -8.35
C GLU A 58 7.46 -3.68 -6.87
N LEU A 59 7.32 -4.96 -6.52
CA LEU A 59 7.26 -5.44 -5.14
C LEU A 59 8.42 -6.39 -4.89
N ARG A 60 9.20 -6.10 -3.85
CA ARG A 60 10.29 -6.96 -3.37
C ARG A 60 9.93 -7.49 -2.00
N THR A 61 9.83 -8.80 -1.87
CA THR A 61 9.51 -9.46 -0.61
C THR A 61 10.70 -10.28 -0.12
N PRO A 62 11.32 -9.92 1.01
CA PRO A 62 12.38 -10.72 1.61
C PRO A 62 11.80 -12.04 2.15
N HIS A 63 12.55 -13.12 1.97
CA HIS A 63 12.25 -14.44 2.51
C HIS A 63 13.38 -14.87 3.46
N SER A 64 13.11 -15.90 4.26
CA SER A 64 14.13 -16.59 5.05
C SER A 64 15.32 -17.01 4.16
N HIS A 65 16.53 -16.99 4.71
CA HIS A 65 17.80 -17.31 4.03
C HIS A 65 18.29 -16.27 3.01
N GLY A 66 17.81 -15.01 3.07
CA GLY A 66 18.34 -13.91 2.27
C GLY A 66 17.86 -13.91 0.81
N VAL A 67 16.92 -14.79 0.46
CA VAL A 67 16.28 -14.81 -0.86
C VAL A 67 15.25 -13.67 -0.93
N THR A 68 15.25 -12.92 -2.03
CA THR A 68 14.24 -11.87 -2.29
C THR A 68 13.46 -12.22 -3.54
N THR A 69 12.14 -12.32 -3.43
CA THR A 69 11.25 -12.46 -4.58
C THR A 69 10.87 -11.08 -5.09
N ALA A 70 10.89 -10.88 -6.40
CA ALA A 70 10.49 -9.63 -7.02
C ALA A 70 9.36 -9.85 -8.04
N ILE A 71 8.28 -9.09 -7.90
CA ILE A 71 7.18 -9.02 -8.87
C ILE A 71 7.25 -7.66 -9.54
N LYS A 72 7.22 -7.63 -10.88
CA LYS A 72 7.25 -6.38 -11.67
C LYS A 72 6.15 -6.36 -12.71
N SER A 73 5.55 -5.20 -12.91
CA SER A 73 4.58 -4.97 -13.97
C SER A 73 4.65 -3.52 -14.47
N ARG A 74 4.19 -3.27 -15.70
CA ARG A 74 4.04 -1.90 -16.20
C ARG A 74 2.93 -1.17 -15.45
N GLU A 75 1.92 -1.93 -15.05
CA GLU A 75 0.79 -1.45 -14.29
C GLU A 75 0.22 -2.61 -13.47
N LEU A 76 -0.03 -2.36 -12.19
CA LEU A 76 -0.78 -3.26 -11.32
C LEU A 76 -2.04 -2.54 -10.86
N THR A 77 -3.20 -3.17 -11.01
CA THR A 77 -4.45 -2.68 -10.43
C THR A 77 -4.98 -3.69 -9.43
N VAL A 78 -5.31 -3.21 -8.22
CA VAL A 78 -6.14 -3.93 -7.25
C VAL A 78 -7.50 -3.24 -7.14
N ALA A 79 -8.57 -4.01 -6.98
CA ALA A 79 -9.93 -3.47 -6.91
C ALA A 79 -10.88 -4.34 -6.08
N GLY A 80 -12.01 -3.74 -5.70
CA GLY A 80 -13.01 -4.33 -4.83
C GLY A 80 -12.82 -3.86 -3.39
N ASN A 81 -13.01 -4.76 -2.43
CA ASN A 81 -12.75 -4.51 -1.01
C ASN A 81 -11.24 -4.47 -0.73
N VAL A 82 -10.55 -3.39 -1.11
CA VAL A 82 -9.10 -3.28 -0.92
C VAL A 82 -8.82 -2.84 0.52
N THR A 83 -8.08 -3.66 1.26
CA THR A 83 -7.47 -3.26 2.54
C THR A 83 -5.96 -3.25 2.39
N PHE A 84 -5.33 -2.12 2.77
CA PHE A 84 -3.91 -1.87 2.58
C PHE A 84 -3.25 -1.55 3.92
N HIS A 85 -2.28 -2.38 4.31
CA HIS A 85 -1.53 -2.24 5.55
C HIS A 85 -0.07 -1.90 5.27
N THR A 86 0.41 -0.80 5.85
CA THR A 86 1.79 -0.32 5.66
C THR A 86 2.35 0.27 6.94
N ASN A 87 3.62 0.02 7.25
CA ASN A 87 4.32 0.68 8.35
C ASN A 87 5.03 1.98 7.91
N ARG A 88 5.20 2.19 6.59
CA ARG A 88 5.74 3.43 6.02
C ARG A 88 5.23 3.62 4.60
N PHE A 89 4.58 4.75 4.35
CA PHE A 89 4.19 5.20 3.01
C PHE A 89 4.97 6.46 2.66
N SER A 90 5.76 6.43 1.58
CA SER A 90 6.44 7.62 1.07
C SER A 90 6.03 7.88 -0.38
N GLY A 91 5.80 9.15 -0.72
CA GLY A 91 5.50 9.58 -2.08
C GLY A 91 5.26 11.08 -2.17
N LYS A 92 4.98 11.58 -3.37
CA LYS A 92 4.61 12.99 -3.60
C LYS A 92 3.13 13.11 -3.88
N PHE A 93 2.38 13.66 -2.93
CA PHE A 93 0.97 13.97 -3.09
C PHE A 93 0.76 15.01 -4.20
N GLY A 94 -0.12 14.72 -5.15
CA GLY A 94 -0.35 15.55 -6.33
C GLY A 94 0.89 15.75 -7.22
N GLY A 95 1.93 14.93 -7.03
CA GLY A 95 3.22 15.05 -7.72
C GLY A 95 4.15 16.15 -7.20
N LEU A 96 3.74 16.93 -6.20
CA LEU A 96 4.46 18.12 -5.75
C LEU A 96 4.87 18.04 -4.28
N ILE A 97 3.99 17.56 -3.40
CA ILE A 97 4.16 17.66 -1.95
C ILE A 97 4.74 16.34 -1.43
N PRO A 98 6.03 16.28 -1.04
CA PRO A 98 6.58 15.06 -0.46
C PRO A 98 5.91 14.76 0.88
N LEU A 99 5.50 13.51 1.04
CA LEU A 99 4.83 13.01 2.22
C LEU A 99 5.47 11.70 2.65
N GLU A 100 5.74 11.57 3.94
CA GLU A 100 6.10 10.31 4.57
C GLU A 100 5.16 10.04 5.73
N LEU A 101 4.35 9.00 5.63
CA LEU A 101 3.40 8.58 6.64
C LEU A 101 3.95 7.36 7.35
N THR A 102 3.98 7.43 8.67
CA THR A 102 4.29 6.32 9.55
C THR A 102 3.29 6.31 10.72
N PRO A 103 3.08 5.16 11.39
CA PRO A 103 2.27 5.11 12.61
C PRO A 103 2.72 6.09 13.71
N ASP A 104 3.98 6.52 13.69
CA ASP A 104 4.57 7.40 14.70
C ASP A 104 4.59 8.87 14.27
N SER A 105 4.02 9.22 13.11
CA SER A 105 3.93 10.58 12.57
C SER A 105 2.49 11.08 12.50
N PRO A 106 1.84 11.38 13.64
CA PRO A 106 0.42 11.71 13.70
C PRO A 106 0.06 13.02 12.98
N GLU A 107 0.95 14.01 12.97
CA GLU A 107 0.67 15.34 12.39
C GLU A 107 0.42 15.27 10.87
N LEU A 108 1.30 14.58 10.13
CA LEU A 108 1.14 14.42 8.68
C LEU A 108 -0.06 13.54 8.32
N LEU A 109 -0.34 12.55 9.17
CA LEU A 109 -1.48 11.65 9.00
C LEU A 109 -2.81 12.40 9.16
N LEU A 110 -2.94 13.23 10.21
CA LEU A 110 -4.12 14.07 10.44
C LEU A 110 -4.34 15.04 9.28
N ALA A 111 -3.29 15.73 8.82
CA ALA A 111 -3.39 16.65 7.70
C ALA A 111 -3.83 15.96 6.39
N LEU A 112 -3.39 14.72 6.16
CA LEU A 112 -3.86 13.94 5.02
C LEU A 112 -5.34 13.56 5.18
N VAL A 113 -5.75 13.08 6.34
CA VAL A 113 -7.14 12.68 6.60
C VAL A 113 -8.10 13.85 6.39
N GLU A 114 -7.79 15.02 6.95
CA GLU A 114 -8.57 16.25 6.76
C GLU A 114 -8.71 16.63 5.27
N LEU A 115 -7.67 16.39 4.47
CA LEU A 115 -7.69 16.63 3.03
C LEU A 115 -8.53 15.59 2.28
N LEU A 116 -8.47 14.32 2.69
CA LEU A 116 -9.26 13.24 2.08
C LEU A 116 -10.76 13.44 2.34
N GLU A 117 -11.15 13.89 3.53
CA GLU A 117 -12.55 14.18 3.88
C GLU A 117 -13.17 15.31 3.03
N GLN A 118 -12.34 16.16 2.43
CA GLN A 118 -12.78 17.24 1.54
C GLN A 118 -12.92 16.79 0.08
N LEU A 119 -12.46 15.59 -0.27
CA LEU A 119 -12.52 15.06 -1.63
C LEU A 119 -13.70 14.09 -1.77
N PRO A 120 -14.53 14.21 -2.82
CA PRO A 120 -15.53 13.19 -3.14
C PRO A 120 -14.85 11.84 -3.44
N ASP A 121 -15.44 10.73 -2.98
CA ASP A 121 -14.92 9.37 -3.20
C ASP A 121 -14.68 8.99 -4.68
N SER A 122 -15.36 9.70 -5.60
CA SER A 122 -15.20 9.55 -7.05
C SER A 122 -13.93 10.17 -7.61
N ILE A 123 -13.22 11.01 -6.84
CA ILE A 123 -11.96 11.64 -7.24
C ILE A 123 -10.80 10.78 -6.75
N PRO A 124 -9.93 10.27 -7.65
CA PRO A 124 -8.76 9.52 -7.22
C PRO A 124 -7.71 10.43 -6.58
N VAL A 125 -7.13 9.94 -5.51
CA VAL A 125 -5.97 10.53 -4.85
C VAL A 125 -4.71 10.05 -5.56
N GLU A 126 -3.83 10.99 -5.90
CA GLU A 126 -2.68 10.72 -6.75
C GLU A 126 -1.36 10.97 -6.03
N PHE A 127 -0.48 9.97 -6.10
CA PHE A 127 0.90 10.07 -5.62
C PHE A 127 1.89 9.73 -6.74
N THR A 128 3.04 10.40 -6.75
CA THR A 128 4.18 10.01 -7.61
C THR A 128 5.38 9.61 -6.76
N ASP A 129 6.37 8.98 -7.40
CA ASP A 129 7.62 8.55 -6.74
C ASP A 129 7.35 7.73 -5.47
N VAL A 130 6.47 6.74 -5.56
CA VAL A 130 6.02 5.98 -4.39
C VAL A 130 7.05 4.92 -3.96
N ASP A 131 7.30 4.86 -2.66
CA ASP A 131 8.16 3.89 -2.00
C ASP A 131 7.54 3.51 -0.65
N ILE A 132 6.95 2.33 -0.60
CA ILE A 132 6.05 1.90 0.47
C ILE A 132 6.58 0.60 1.08
N SER A 133 6.66 0.56 2.39
CA SER A 133 6.89 -0.66 3.15
C SER A 133 5.54 -1.35 3.36
N LEU A 134 5.22 -2.27 2.45
CA LEU A 134 3.96 -3.00 2.38
C LEU A 134 3.99 -4.19 3.35
N VAL A 135 3.07 -4.21 4.31
CA VAL A 135 2.95 -5.30 5.27
C VAL A 135 1.96 -6.33 4.78
N HIS A 136 0.79 -5.88 4.33
CA HIS A 136 -0.26 -6.73 3.82
C HIS A 136 -1.17 -5.97 2.86
N ILE A 137 -1.74 -6.69 1.90
CA ILE A 137 -2.79 -6.17 1.04
C ILE A 137 -3.79 -7.29 0.75
N SER A 138 -5.07 -6.96 0.87
CA SER A 138 -6.16 -7.83 0.44
C SER A 138 -7.02 -7.08 -0.57
N CYS A 139 -7.58 -7.80 -1.53
CA CYS A 139 -8.48 -7.25 -2.55
C CYS A 139 -9.27 -8.39 -3.21
N ASP A 140 -10.40 -8.05 -3.84
CA ASP A 140 -11.21 -9.03 -4.57
C ASP A 140 -10.61 -9.37 -5.94
N THR A 141 -9.94 -8.40 -6.56
CA THR A 141 -9.38 -8.54 -7.90
C THR A 141 -7.99 -7.93 -7.99
N LEU A 142 -7.05 -8.69 -8.54
CA LEU A 142 -5.71 -8.25 -8.90
C LEU A 142 -5.48 -8.44 -10.40
N LYS A 143 -5.10 -7.37 -11.09
CA LYS A 143 -4.77 -7.37 -12.52
C LYS A 143 -3.38 -6.77 -12.74
N ALA A 144 -2.47 -7.57 -13.28
CA ALA A 144 -1.12 -7.14 -13.63
C ALA A 144 -0.95 -7.07 -15.16
N ASN A 145 -0.44 -5.95 -15.65
CA ASN A 145 0.07 -5.82 -17.02
C ASN A 145 1.57 -6.10 -17.02
N LEU A 146 1.94 -7.36 -17.22
CA LEU A 146 3.31 -7.84 -17.11
C LEU A 146 4.20 -7.26 -18.22
N ARG A 147 5.48 -7.06 -17.92
CA ARG A 147 6.49 -6.92 -18.99
C ARG A 147 6.63 -8.28 -19.66
N VAL A 148 6.29 -8.37 -20.94
CA VAL A 148 6.75 -9.44 -21.84
C VAL A 148 8.13 -9.06 -22.37
#